data_AF-A0A0C9XPR4-F1
#
_entry.id   AF-A0A0C9XPR4-F1
#
_cell.length_a   1.000
_cell.length_b   1.000
_cell.length_c   1.000
_cell.angle_alpha   90.00
_cell.angle_beta   90.00
_cell.angle_gamma   90.00
#
_symmetry.space_group_name_H-M   'P 1'
#
loop_
_entity.id
_entity.type
_entity.pdbx_description
1 polymer ?
#
loop_
_entity_poly.entity_id
_entity_poly.type
_entity_poly.pdbx_seq_one_letter_code
_entity_poly.pdbx_strand_id
1 'polypeptide(L)'
;MPLPTGKYFIRNKAFNSFVQRAAREDHSLLPKPIVSIAHGERAYPGAIEEQYGLYTIKAGGAPAFSKNRLVFVSLLEEVDEGVKCIDNPVTKEGWVLSEDEAATQVACRFLIAGPSEPPFYPPNQLWIITPAD
;
A
#
# COMPACT_ATOMS: atom_id res chain seq x y z
N MET A 1 3.44 18.50 4.09
CA MET A 1 3.83 18.71 2.68
C MET A 1 3.16 17.64 1.83
N PRO A 2 2.55 17.99 0.69
CA PRO A 2 2.05 17.00 -0.24
C PRO A 2 3.22 16.15 -0.77
N LEU A 3 2.98 14.85 -0.96
CA LEU A 3 3.95 13.97 -1.62
C LEU A 3 3.99 14.34 -3.12
N PRO A 4 5.15 14.59 -3.74
CA PRO A 4 5.23 14.77 -5.19
C PRO A 4 4.83 13.50 -5.95
N THR A 5 4.35 13.66 -7.18
CA THR A 5 4.23 12.53 -8.11
C THR A 5 5.63 11.99 -8.44
N GLY A 6 5.81 10.67 -8.37
CA GLY A 6 7.12 10.06 -8.58
C GLY A 6 7.18 8.58 -8.24
N LYS A 7 8.40 8.02 -8.27
CA LYS A 7 8.66 6.64 -7.87
C LYS A 7 9.10 6.59 -6.40
N TYR A 8 8.53 5.65 -5.66
CA TYR A 8 8.74 5.52 -4.23
C TYR A 8 8.87 4.07 -3.79
N PHE A 9 9.73 3.84 -2.81
CA PHE A 9 9.67 2.65 -1.98
C PHE A 9 8.69 2.87 -0.83
N ILE A 10 7.86 1.86 -0.56
CA ILE A 10 6.88 1.86 0.52
C ILE A 10 7.27 0.76 1.50
N ARG A 11 7.56 1.14 2.75
CA ARG A 11 8.04 0.23 3.79
C ARG A 11 7.16 0.32 5.03
N ASN A 12 6.79 -0.81 5.60
CA ASN A 12 6.03 -0.82 6.85
C ASN A 12 6.91 -0.37 8.03
N LYS A 13 6.37 0.46 8.93
CA LYS A 13 7.14 0.98 10.06
C LYS A 13 7.35 -0.06 11.17
N ALA A 14 6.42 -0.97 11.41
CA ALA A 14 6.57 -2.02 12.43
C ALA A 14 7.67 -3.00 12.06
N PHE A 15 7.61 -3.49 10.82
CA PHE A 15 8.38 -4.65 10.39
C PHE A 15 9.56 -4.31 9.49
N ASN A 16 9.67 -3.06 9.03
CA ASN A 16 10.72 -2.63 8.12
C ASN A 16 10.73 -3.36 6.76
N SER A 17 9.69 -4.14 6.46
CA SER A 17 9.51 -4.86 5.20
C SER A 17 8.94 -3.93 4.13
N PHE A 18 9.48 -4.00 2.91
CA PHE A 18 8.90 -3.31 1.76
C PHE A 18 7.67 -4.05 1.24
N VAL A 19 6.76 -3.32 0.60
CA VAL A 19 5.58 -3.90 -0.04
C VAL A 19 5.55 -3.60 -1.53
N GLN A 20 5.14 -4.61 -2.31
CA GLN A 20 5.07 -4.57 -3.77
C GLN A 20 4.19 -5.72 -4.28
N ARG A 21 4.11 -5.89 -5.60
CA ARG A 21 3.53 -7.09 -6.22
C ARG A 21 4.35 -8.34 -5.88
N ALA A 22 3.68 -9.49 -5.87
CA ALA A 22 4.35 -10.76 -5.64
C ALA A 22 5.38 -11.06 -6.75
N ALA A 23 6.51 -11.65 -6.39
CA ALA A 23 7.58 -11.95 -7.36
C ALA A 23 7.18 -13.00 -8.40
N ARG A 24 6.21 -13.86 -8.07
CA ARG A 24 5.65 -14.88 -8.96
C ARG A 24 4.14 -14.72 -8.97
N GLU A 25 3.60 -14.44 -10.15
CA GLU A 25 2.18 -14.26 -10.38
C GLU A 25 1.76 -15.12 -11.57
N ASP A 26 0.51 -15.56 -11.59
CA ASP A 26 -0.07 -16.18 -12.78
C ASP A 26 -0.24 -15.14 -13.91
N HIS A 27 -0.46 -15.63 -15.14
CA HIS A 27 -0.66 -14.81 -16.33
C HIS A 27 -2.11 -14.31 -16.52
N SER A 28 -3.00 -14.52 -15.56
CA SER A 28 -4.38 -14.03 -15.65
C SER A 28 -4.44 -12.52 -15.40
N LEU A 29 -5.52 -11.89 -15.84
CA LEU A 29 -5.84 -10.49 -15.53
C LEU A 29 -6.51 -10.32 -14.15
N LEU A 30 -6.57 -11.38 -13.33
CA LEU A 30 -7.12 -11.28 -11.99
C LEU A 30 -6.28 -10.31 -11.14
N PRO A 31 -6.92 -9.58 -10.21
CA PRO A 31 -6.23 -8.67 -9.30
C PRO A 31 -5.03 -9.33 -8.63
N LYS A 32 -3.89 -8.63 -8.62
CA LYS A 32 -2.64 -9.16 -8.05
C LYS A 32 -2.41 -8.61 -6.65
N PRO A 33 -2.05 -9.42 -5.66
CA PRO A 33 -1.91 -8.97 -4.28
C PRO A 33 -0.73 -8.01 -4.12
N ILE A 34 -0.87 -7.03 -3.23
CA ILE A 34 0.28 -6.31 -2.67
C ILE A 34 0.74 -7.06 -1.42
N VAL A 35 2.00 -7.48 -1.41
CA VAL A 35 2.58 -8.33 -0.38
C VAL A 35 3.87 -7.72 0.17
N SER A 36 4.23 -8.09 1.40
CA SER A 36 5.57 -7.89 1.95
C SER A 36 6.61 -8.73 1.21
N ILE A 37 7.82 -8.20 1.09
CA ILE A 37 8.98 -8.96 0.59
C ILE A 37 9.86 -9.43 1.75
N ALA A 38 10.64 -10.48 1.51
CA ALA A 38 11.56 -10.97 2.52
C ALA A 38 12.67 -9.94 2.80
N HIS A 39 13.16 -9.92 4.04
CA HIS A 39 14.29 -9.07 4.41
C HIS A 39 15.53 -9.39 3.57
N GLY A 40 16.17 -8.36 3.02
CA GLY A 40 17.34 -8.51 2.16
C GLY A 40 17.02 -8.79 0.69
N GLU A 41 15.76 -9.03 0.32
CA GLU A 41 15.35 -9.05 -1.08
C GLU A 41 15.33 -7.65 -1.70
N ARG A 42 15.56 -7.60 -3.01
CA ARG A 42 15.50 -6.35 -3.76
C ARG A 42 14.05 -5.85 -3.83
N ALA A 43 13.81 -4.68 -3.25
CA ALA A 43 12.57 -3.94 -3.44
C ALA A 43 12.54 -3.26 -4.81
N TYR A 44 11.35 -3.16 -5.38
CA TYR A 44 11.07 -2.42 -6.60
C TYR A 44 10.11 -1.27 -6.27
N PRO A 45 10.38 -0.05 -6.77
CA PRO A 45 9.56 1.10 -6.43
C PRO A 45 8.20 1.03 -7.11
N GLY A 46 7.17 1.47 -6.38
CA GLY A 46 5.87 1.82 -6.94
C GLY A 46 5.86 3.25 -7.48
N ALA A 47 4.82 3.62 -8.22
CA ALA A 47 4.57 5.01 -8.58
C ALA A 47 3.47 5.58 -7.70
N ILE A 48 3.63 6.83 -7.27
CA ILE A 48 2.58 7.59 -6.60
C ILE A 48 2.24 8.76 -7.52
N GLU A 49 0.96 8.89 -7.86
CA GLU A 49 0.43 9.96 -8.70
C GLU A 49 -0.57 10.79 -7.91
N GLU A 50 -0.34 12.10 -7.87
CA GLU A 50 -1.24 13.07 -7.24
C GLU A 50 -2.22 13.64 -8.27
N GLN A 51 -3.50 13.69 -7.90
CA GLN A 51 -4.55 14.32 -8.68
C GLN A 51 -5.59 14.94 -7.75
N TYR A 52 -5.74 16.27 -7.77
CA TYR A 52 -6.73 17.02 -6.99
C TYR A 52 -6.69 16.75 -5.47
N GLY A 53 -5.50 16.60 -4.89
CA GLY A 53 -5.26 16.30 -3.48
C GLY A 53 -5.39 14.83 -3.11
N LEU A 54 -5.62 13.95 -4.09
CA LEU A 54 -5.75 12.52 -3.91
C LEU A 54 -4.58 11.78 -4.53
N TYR A 55 -4.21 10.68 -3.90
CA TYR A 55 -3.05 9.88 -4.30
C TYR A 55 -3.47 8.52 -4.82
N THR A 56 -3.04 8.21 -6.04
CA THR A 56 -3.09 6.87 -6.61
C THR A 56 -1.74 6.21 -6.41
N ILE A 57 -1.73 5.06 -5.72
CA ILE A 57 -0.53 4.24 -5.55
C ILE A 57 -0.58 3.15 -6.62
N LYS A 58 0.49 3.02 -7.40
CA LYS A 58 0.64 1.99 -8.43
C LYS A 58 1.81 1.08 -8.09
N ALA A 59 1.63 -0.22 -8.28
CA ALA A 59 2.72 -1.20 -8.19
C ALA A 59 2.82 -1.99 -9.49
N GLY A 60 4.03 -2.06 -10.06
CA GLY A 60 4.25 -2.67 -11.38
C GLY A 60 3.37 -2.07 -12.48
N GLY A 61 3.13 -0.75 -12.43
CA GLY A 61 2.34 0.01 -13.40
C GLY A 61 0.82 0.02 -13.16
N ALA A 62 0.30 -0.82 -12.27
CA ALA A 62 -1.13 -1.01 -12.05
C ALA A 62 -1.61 -0.31 -10.76
N PRO A 63 -2.79 0.35 -10.76
CA PRO A 63 -3.33 1.04 -9.58
C PRO A 63 -3.74 0.04 -8.49
N ALA A 64 -3.37 0.36 -7.25
CA ALA A 64 -3.67 -0.42 -6.07
C ALA A 64 -5.05 -0.09 -5.52
N PHE A 65 -5.80 -1.12 -5.12
CA PHE A 65 -7.16 -1.02 -4.59
C PHE A 65 -7.45 -2.02 -3.47
N SER A 66 -8.52 -1.76 -2.72
CA SER A 66 -9.00 -2.68 -1.69
C SER A 66 -10.16 -3.54 -2.20
N LYS A 67 -10.13 -4.84 -1.88
CA LYS A 67 -11.24 -5.79 -2.11
C LYS A 67 -11.24 -6.80 -0.98
N ASN A 68 -12.40 -7.11 -0.41
CA ASN A 68 -12.54 -8.07 0.69
C ASN A 68 -11.53 -7.84 1.85
N ARG A 69 -11.30 -6.56 2.22
CA ARG A 69 -10.34 -6.14 3.26
C ARG A 69 -8.87 -6.51 2.98
N LEU A 70 -8.53 -6.74 1.73
CA LEU A 70 -7.17 -7.00 1.25
C LEU A 70 -6.81 -6.01 0.14
N VAL A 71 -5.51 -5.75 -0.01
CA VAL A 71 -4.99 -4.82 -1.01
C VAL A 71 -4.48 -5.59 -2.23
N PHE A 72 -4.92 -5.16 -3.40
CA PHE A 72 -4.55 -5.69 -4.71
C PHE A 72 -4.12 -4.56 -5.64
N VAL A 73 -3.62 -4.90 -6.82
CA VAL A 73 -3.57 -4.03 -7.98
C VAL A 73 -4.50 -4.55 -9.06
N SER A 74 -5.12 -3.62 -9.81
CA SER A 74 -5.96 -3.99 -10.95
C SER A 74 -5.14 -3.98 -12.23
N LEU A 75 -5.09 -5.12 -12.92
CA LEU A 75 -4.52 -5.19 -14.27
C LEU A 75 -5.50 -4.76 -15.35
N LEU A 76 -6.77 -4.52 -14.99
CA LEU A 76 -7.79 -3.93 -15.84
C LEU A 76 -7.86 -2.43 -15.58
N GLU A 77 -8.03 -1.64 -16.64
CA GLU A 77 -8.10 -0.17 -16.55
C GLU A 77 -9.36 0.31 -15.80
N GLU A 78 -10.43 -0.47 -15.83
CA GLU A 78 -11.66 -0.18 -15.09
C GLU A 78 -11.52 -0.65 -13.64
N VAL A 79 -11.08 0.26 -12.79
CA VAL A 79 -11.24 0.09 -11.33
C VAL A 79 -12.36 1.00 -10.90
N ASP A 80 -13.46 0.40 -10.43
CA ASP A 80 -14.59 1.12 -9.83
C ASP A 80 -14.05 2.18 -8.85
N GLU A 81 -14.54 3.40 -8.98
CA GLU A 81 -13.97 4.68 -8.50
C GLU A 81 -13.83 4.82 -6.96
N GLY A 82 -14.03 3.74 -6.19
CA GLY A 82 -13.95 3.70 -4.72
C GLY A 82 -12.54 3.57 -4.14
N VAL A 83 -11.50 3.60 -4.97
CA VAL A 83 -10.15 3.20 -4.60
C VAL A 83 -9.29 4.38 -4.17
N LYS A 84 -9.07 4.55 -2.86
CA LYS A 84 -8.19 5.62 -2.38
C LYS A 84 -7.35 5.22 -1.16
N CYS A 85 -6.05 5.48 -1.32
CA CYS A 85 -4.98 5.72 -0.35
C CYS A 85 -4.60 4.64 0.70
N ILE A 86 -3.39 4.79 1.25
CA ILE A 86 -2.92 4.11 2.46
C ILE A 86 -3.83 4.42 3.67
N ASP A 87 -4.54 5.55 3.63
CA ASP A 87 -5.58 5.98 4.56
C ASP A 87 -6.70 6.63 3.76
N ASN A 88 -7.88 6.01 3.68
CA ASN A 88 -9.07 6.57 3.06
C ASN A 88 -9.78 7.51 4.05
N PRO A 89 -9.79 8.83 3.80
CA PRO A 89 -10.36 9.79 4.75
C PRO A 89 -11.88 9.65 4.93
N VAL A 90 -12.57 9.04 3.96
CA VAL A 90 -14.03 8.81 3.96
C VAL A 90 -14.38 7.55 4.74
N THR A 91 -13.75 6.41 4.43
CA THR A 91 -14.09 5.14 5.09
C THR A 91 -13.31 4.90 6.38
N LYS A 92 -12.25 5.68 6.66
CA LYS A 92 -11.29 5.46 7.76
C LYS A 92 -10.56 4.12 7.67
N GLU A 93 -10.62 3.47 6.52
CA GLU A 93 -9.87 2.26 6.24
C GLU A 93 -8.51 2.60 5.68
N GLY A 94 -7.51 1.81 6.02
CA GLY A 94 -6.15 1.99 5.53
C GLY A 94 -5.36 0.70 5.50
N TRP A 95 -4.16 0.80 4.95
CA TRP A 95 -3.26 -0.33 4.76
C TRP A 95 -2.65 -0.77 6.08
N VAL A 96 -2.76 -2.05 6.38
CA VAL A 96 -2.22 -2.69 7.58
C VAL A 96 -1.43 -3.92 7.18
N LEU A 97 -0.17 -4.00 7.59
CA LEU A 97 0.60 -5.25 7.50
C LEU A 97 0.41 -6.00 8.82
N SER A 98 -0.07 -7.23 8.78
CA SER A 98 -0.44 -7.95 10.02
C SER A 98 0.75 -8.68 10.65
N GLU A 99 1.71 -9.12 9.83
CA GLU A 99 2.79 -10.04 10.22
C GLU A 99 4.10 -9.63 9.54
N ASP A 100 5.23 -9.95 10.19
CA ASP A 100 6.58 -9.82 9.62
C ASP A 100 7.00 -11.11 8.91
N GLU A 101 6.18 -11.57 7.98
CA GLU A 101 6.48 -12.72 7.14
C GLU A 101 6.57 -12.28 5.68
N ALA A 102 7.39 -12.98 4.89
CA ALA A 102 7.46 -12.73 3.46
C ALA A 102 6.17 -13.19 2.78
N ALA A 103 5.75 -12.47 1.73
CA ALA A 103 4.51 -12.72 1.01
C ALA A 103 3.21 -12.50 1.82
N THR A 104 3.29 -11.94 3.04
CA THR A 104 2.10 -11.48 3.77
C THR A 104 1.39 -10.40 2.97
N GLN A 105 0.14 -10.64 2.60
CA GLN A 105 -0.66 -9.66 1.88
C GLN A 105 -1.05 -8.49 2.79
N VAL A 106 -0.95 -7.28 2.25
CA VAL A 106 -1.40 -6.07 2.94
C VAL A 106 -2.92 -6.10 3.06
N ALA A 107 -3.42 -5.88 4.28
CA ALA A 107 -4.84 -5.78 4.56
C ALA A 107 -5.32 -4.33 4.42
N CYS A 108 -6.60 -4.14 4.14
CA CYS A 108 -7.28 -2.86 4.25
C CYS A 108 -8.30 -2.94 5.39
N ARG A 109 -8.10 -2.17 6.47
CA ARG A 109 -8.89 -2.24 7.70
C ARG A 109 -9.13 -0.85 8.28
N PHE A 110 -10.14 -0.69 9.12
CA PHE A 110 -10.32 0.52 9.93
C PHE A 110 -9.05 0.80 10.73
N LEU A 111 -8.53 2.02 10.58
CA LEU A 111 -7.37 2.48 11.31
C LEU A 111 -7.77 2.79 12.76
N ILE A 112 -6.94 2.33 13.70
CA ILE A 112 -7.12 2.62 15.12
C ILE A 112 -6.09 3.65 15.58
N ALA A 113 -6.46 4.45 16.57
CA ALA A 113 -5.56 5.41 17.20
C ALA A 113 -5.76 5.37 18.72
N GLY A 114 -4.65 5.46 19.46
CA GLY A 114 -4.65 5.56 20.91
C GLY A 114 -5.06 6.97 21.38
N PRO A 115 -5.60 7.08 22.61
CA PRO A 115 -6.10 8.34 23.16
C PRO A 115 -4.96 9.22 23.70
N SER A 116 -4.08 9.70 22.83
CA SER A 116 -2.98 10.62 23.17
C SER A 116 -3.02 11.88 22.29
N GLU A 117 -2.27 12.91 22.68
CA GLU A 117 -2.11 14.13 21.88
C GLU A 117 -0.61 14.41 21.63
N PRO A 118 -0.08 14.16 20.41
CA PRO A 118 -0.80 13.67 19.23
C PRO A 118 -1.23 12.19 19.34
N PRO A 119 -2.24 11.74 18.55
CA PRO A 119 -2.70 10.35 18.58
C PRO A 119 -1.59 9.35 18.27
N PHE A 120 -1.53 8.27 19.05
CA PHE A 120 -0.63 7.16 18.79
C PHE A 120 -1.25 6.21 17.77
N TYR A 121 -0.59 6.04 16.63
CA TYR A 121 -0.97 5.03 15.65
C TYR A 121 -0.07 3.81 15.78
N PRO A 122 -0.64 2.58 15.86
CA PRO A 122 0.15 1.36 15.82
C PRO A 122 1.15 1.35 14.65
N PRO A 123 2.39 0.91 14.85
CA PRO A 123 3.40 0.97 13.78
C PRO A 123 3.07 0.15 12.53
N ASN A 124 2.21 -0.86 12.67
CA ASN A 124 1.87 -1.78 11.58
C ASN A 124 0.85 -1.19 10.58
N GLN A 125 0.23 -0.06 10.92
CA GLN A 125 -0.59 0.78 10.03
C GLN A 125 0.14 2.05 9.56
N LEU A 126 1.43 2.20 9.90
CA LEU A 126 2.26 3.31 9.48
C LEU A 126 3.24 2.87 8.40
N TRP A 127 3.42 3.74 7.39
CA TRP A 127 4.22 3.46 6.21
C TRP A 127 5.25 4.56 6.00
N ILE A 128 6.49 4.16 5.75
CA ILE A 128 7.60 5.04 5.39
C ILE A 128 7.68 5.03 3.86
N ILE A 129 7.53 6.22 3.27
CA ILE A 129 7.53 6.41 1.82
C ILE A 129 8.80 7.20 1.46
N THR A 130 9.71 6.58 0.71
CA THR A 130 11.00 7.18 0.32
C THR A 130 11.13 7.26 -1.19
N PRO A 131 11.56 8.39 -1.78
CA PRO A 131 11.83 8.50 -3.21
C PRO A 131 12.78 7.41 -3.70
N ALA A 132 12.60 6.97 -4.95
CA ALA A 132 13.38 5.91 -5.57
C ALA A 132 14.42 6.42 -6.61
N ASP A 133 14.87 7.66 -6.44
CA ASP A 133 15.64 8.48 -7.39
C ASP A 133 14.83 9.06 -8.57
#